data_AF-A0A4S2HHC4-F1
#
_entry.id   AF-A0A4S2HHC4-F1
#
_cell.length_a   1.000
_cell.length_b   1.000
_cell.length_c   1.000
_cell.angle_alpha   90.00
_cell.angle_beta   90.00
_cell.angle_gamma   90.00
#
_symmetry.space_group_name_H-M   'P 1'
#
loop_
_entity.id
_entity.type
_entity.pdbx_description
1 polymer ?
#
loop_
_entity_poly.entity_id
_entity_poly.type
_entity_poly.pdbx_seq_one_letter_code
_entity_poly.pdbx_strand_id
1 'polypeptide(L)'
;MKGFPKVIKTKSDLVNTFKMAKKGSLKKSDWLEAVAKLENQNWIMCPVINLSEDRKAVTIMFCAEAAAGQRVKNGAVYPTIQSVETVEVDKHTTDTENAATEGQEAAREGTGSGQAAAGQQNTTTHTILNLSKAVNIGTMEIGIPAAVTFYDRLGISREEVEEMKGELEA
;
A
#
# COMPACT_ATOMS: atom_id res chain seq x y z
N MET A 1 22.02 -1.79 -20.03
CA MET A 1 21.31 -1.42 -21.27
C MET A 1 21.61 0.04 -21.57
N LYS A 2 22.17 0.37 -22.74
CA LYS A 2 22.41 1.78 -23.11
C LYS A 2 21.10 2.35 -23.69
N GLY A 3 20.66 3.51 -23.18
CA GLY A 3 19.52 4.24 -23.73
C GLY A 3 18.15 3.98 -23.09
N PHE A 4 18.02 3.04 -22.13
CA PHE A 4 16.78 2.89 -21.36
C PHE A 4 16.79 3.84 -20.16
N PRO A 5 15.82 4.75 -20.01
CA PRO A 5 15.71 5.61 -18.84
C PRO A 5 15.54 4.78 -17.57
N LYS A 6 16.24 5.15 -16.51
CA LYS A 6 16.05 4.52 -15.19
C LYS A 6 14.61 4.68 -14.68
N VAL A 7 13.96 5.77 -15.06
CA VAL A 7 12.57 6.10 -14.71
C VAL A 7 11.91 6.80 -15.91
N ILE A 8 10.76 6.30 -16.34
CA ILE A 8 9.89 6.98 -17.32
C ILE A 8 9.13 8.08 -16.56
N LYS A 9 9.33 9.35 -16.93
CA LYS A 9 8.74 10.50 -16.23
C LYS A 9 7.76 11.29 -17.08
N THR A 10 7.86 11.19 -18.40
CA THR A 10 7.04 11.96 -19.34
C THR A 10 6.38 11.05 -20.39
N LYS A 11 5.31 11.53 -21.03
CA LYS A 11 4.70 10.86 -22.19
C LYS A 11 5.73 10.59 -23.29
N SER A 12 6.61 11.56 -23.55
CA SER A 12 7.68 11.42 -24.54
C SER A 12 8.64 10.29 -24.21
N ASP A 13 9.03 10.12 -22.94
CA ASP A 13 9.88 9.00 -22.52
C ASP A 13 9.20 7.65 -22.79
N LEU A 14 7.92 7.53 -22.43
CA LEU A 14 7.14 6.30 -22.64
C LEU A 14 7.04 5.94 -24.13
N VAL A 15 6.68 6.92 -24.97
CA VAL A 15 6.54 6.73 -26.43
C VAL A 15 7.88 6.45 -27.10
N ASN A 16 8.96 7.13 -26.69
CA ASN A 16 10.28 6.93 -27.28
C ASN A 16 10.85 5.55 -26.92
N THR A 17 10.73 5.14 -25.66
CA THR A 17 11.18 3.81 -25.21
C THR A 17 10.37 2.69 -25.86
N PHE A 18 9.07 2.89 -26.08
CA PHE A 18 8.23 1.98 -26.88
C PHE A 18 8.73 1.85 -28.32
N LYS A 19 9.01 2.97 -28.99
CA LYS A 19 9.58 2.94 -30.36
C LYS A 19 10.91 2.20 -30.40
N MET A 20 11.74 2.32 -29.37
CA MET A 20 12.99 1.54 -29.26
C MET A 20 12.72 0.05 -29.08
N ALA A 21 11.73 -0.33 -28.26
CA ALA A 21 11.32 -1.71 -28.08
C ALA A 21 10.78 -2.33 -29.38
N LYS A 22 9.91 -1.58 -30.08
CA LYS A 22 9.36 -1.97 -31.39
C LYS A 22 10.44 -2.15 -32.45
N LYS A 23 11.49 -1.32 -32.44
CA LYS A 23 12.66 -1.42 -33.34
C LYS A 23 13.69 -2.49 -32.93
N GLY A 24 13.47 -3.20 -31.81
CA GLY A 24 14.41 -4.20 -31.29
C GLY A 24 15.68 -3.62 -30.66
N SER A 25 15.77 -2.29 -30.50
CA SER A 25 16.89 -1.62 -29.81
C SER A 25 16.76 -1.67 -28.28
N LEU A 26 15.59 -2.05 -27.77
CA LEU A 26 15.29 -2.34 -26.37
C LEU A 26 14.53 -3.67 -26.34
N LYS A 27 14.71 -4.49 -25.30
CA LYS A 27 13.92 -5.73 -25.18
C LYS A 27 12.46 -5.36 -24.90
N LYS A 28 11.54 -6.02 -25.60
CA LYS A 28 10.10 -5.89 -25.38
C LYS A 28 9.73 -6.15 -23.91
N SER A 29 10.32 -7.19 -23.30
CA SER A 29 10.14 -7.53 -21.88
C SER A 29 10.49 -6.38 -20.94
N ASP A 30 11.63 -5.73 -21.15
CA ASP A 30 12.11 -4.66 -20.27
C ASP A 30 11.16 -3.45 -20.30
N TRP A 31 10.56 -3.18 -21.47
CA TRP A 31 9.56 -2.12 -21.61
C TRP A 31 8.25 -2.50 -20.92
N LEU A 32 7.76 -3.73 -21.11
CA LEU A 32 6.55 -4.24 -20.46
C LEU A 32 6.69 -4.23 -18.93
N GLU A 33 7.84 -4.65 -18.40
CA GLU A 33 8.14 -4.59 -16.96
C GLU A 33 8.14 -3.15 -16.43
N ALA A 34 8.67 -2.20 -17.20
CA ALA A 34 8.66 -0.80 -16.81
C ALA A 34 7.24 -0.21 -16.79
N VAL A 35 6.40 -0.57 -17.76
CA VAL A 35 4.98 -0.19 -17.76
C VAL A 35 4.23 -0.85 -16.62
N ALA A 36 4.45 -2.14 -16.35
CA ALA A 36 3.86 -2.83 -15.19
C ALA A 36 4.28 -2.16 -13.87
N LYS A 37 5.51 -1.67 -13.77
CA LYS A 37 5.98 -0.88 -12.62
C LYS A 37 5.27 0.47 -12.51
N LEU A 38 4.99 1.15 -13.63
CA LEU A 38 4.18 2.38 -13.65
C LEU A 38 2.74 2.11 -13.24
N GLU A 39 2.12 1.04 -13.77
CA GLU A 39 0.79 0.58 -13.38
C GLU A 39 0.72 0.23 -11.90
N ASN A 40 1.79 -0.35 -11.33
CA ASN A 40 1.85 -0.63 -9.90
C ASN A 40 1.87 0.64 -9.03
N GLN A 41 2.31 1.79 -9.56
CA GLN A 41 2.23 3.07 -8.87
C GLN A 41 0.81 3.65 -8.81
N ASN A 42 -0.14 3.07 -9.56
CA ASN A 42 -1.56 3.43 -9.44
C ASN A 42 -2.19 2.87 -8.14
N TRP A 43 -1.42 2.12 -7.36
CA TRP A 43 -1.85 1.51 -6.11
C TRP A 43 -0.97 2.02 -4.96
N ILE A 44 -1.61 2.56 -3.94
CA ILE A 44 -1.02 2.82 -2.63
C ILE A 44 -1.02 1.48 -1.90
N MET A 45 0.14 0.83 -1.84
CA MET A 45 0.27 -0.45 -1.13
C MET A 45 0.26 -0.19 0.37
N CYS A 46 -0.83 -0.57 1.01
CA CYS A 46 -1.05 -0.42 2.44
C CYS A 46 -0.77 -1.75 3.15
N PRO A 47 0.17 -1.78 4.12
CA PRO A 47 0.40 -2.95 4.94
C PRO A 47 -0.86 -3.35 5.73
N VAL A 48 -1.13 -4.65 5.76
CA VAL A 48 -2.21 -5.24 6.54
C VAL A 48 -1.72 -5.47 7.96
N ILE A 49 -2.47 -4.94 8.92
CA ILE A 49 -2.23 -5.04 10.35
C ILE A 49 -3.03 -6.20 10.95
N ASN A 50 -4.29 -6.35 10.52
CA ASN A 50 -5.16 -7.42 10.97
C ASN A 50 -6.11 -7.85 9.85
N LEU A 51 -6.57 -9.08 9.92
CA LEU A 51 -7.50 -9.67 8.97
C LEU A 51 -8.53 -10.50 9.74
N SER A 52 -9.81 -10.27 9.47
CA SER A 52 -10.89 -11.11 10.03
C SER A 52 -10.78 -12.56 9.56
N GLU A 53 -11.41 -13.49 10.30
CA GLU A 53 -11.40 -14.92 9.96
C GLU A 53 -11.97 -15.20 8.55
N ASP A 54 -13.03 -14.49 8.17
CA ASP A 54 -13.64 -14.59 6.84
C ASP A 54 -12.84 -13.88 5.73
N ARG A 55 -11.78 -13.15 6.13
CA ARG A 55 -10.88 -12.33 5.29
C ARG A 55 -11.59 -11.24 4.49
N LYS A 56 -12.75 -10.80 4.96
CA LYS A 56 -13.52 -9.72 4.32
C LYS A 56 -13.34 -8.39 5.01
N ALA A 57 -12.93 -8.36 6.29
CA ALA A 57 -12.55 -7.14 6.98
C ALA A 57 -11.02 -7.07 7.11
N VAL A 58 -10.43 -6.03 6.55
CA VAL A 58 -8.97 -5.81 6.54
C VAL A 58 -8.66 -4.55 7.31
N THR A 59 -7.85 -4.66 8.36
CA THR A 59 -7.31 -3.49 9.07
C THR A 59 -5.96 -3.16 8.48
N ILE A 60 -5.80 -1.92 8.03
CA ILE A 60 -4.56 -1.38 7.48
C ILE A 60 -4.13 -0.14 8.26
N MET A 61 -2.88 0.29 8.05
CA MET A 61 -2.46 1.63 8.47
C MET A 61 -3.38 2.68 7.82
N PHE A 62 -3.61 3.79 8.52
CA PHE A 62 -4.49 4.85 8.03
C PHE A 62 -4.18 5.22 6.56
N CYS A 63 -5.21 5.15 5.72
CA CYS A 63 -5.18 5.57 4.32
C CYS A 63 -6.43 6.42 4.05
N ALA A 64 -6.22 7.68 3.69
CA ALA A 64 -7.29 8.65 3.45
C ALA A 64 -7.96 8.45 2.08
N GLU A 65 -7.26 7.81 1.14
CA GLU A 65 -7.71 7.55 -0.22
C GLU A 65 -8.71 6.39 -0.30
N ALA A 66 -8.81 5.58 0.76
CA ALA A 66 -9.74 4.46 0.82
C ALA A 66 -11.18 4.96 0.92
N ALA A 67 -12.02 4.55 -0.03
CA ALA A 67 -13.43 4.91 -0.09
C ALA A 67 -14.31 3.74 -0.54
N ALA A 68 -15.56 3.72 -0.07
CA ALA A 68 -16.54 2.73 -0.51
C ALA A 68 -16.78 2.79 -2.03
N GLY A 69 -17.03 1.62 -2.63
CA GLY A 69 -17.18 1.45 -4.08
C GLY A 69 -15.88 1.25 -4.85
N GLN A 70 -14.71 1.56 -4.27
CA GLN A 70 -13.43 1.35 -4.93
C GLN A 70 -13.07 -0.14 -5.03
N ARG A 71 -12.42 -0.52 -6.13
CA ARG A 71 -11.81 -1.85 -6.28
C ARG A 71 -10.38 -1.79 -5.78
N VAL A 72 -10.05 -2.63 -4.81
CA VAL A 72 -8.70 -2.73 -4.23
C VAL A 72 -7.93 -3.88 -4.85
N LYS A 73 -6.60 -3.77 -4.92
CA LYS A 73 -5.72 -4.81 -5.47
C LYS A 73 -5.23 -5.74 -4.37
N ASN A 74 -5.41 -7.04 -4.55
CA ASN A 74 -4.82 -8.06 -3.70
C ASN A 74 -4.35 -9.23 -4.59
N GLY A 75 -3.13 -9.14 -5.11
CA GLY A 75 -2.63 -10.08 -6.11
C GLY A 75 -3.52 -10.07 -7.37
N ALA A 76 -4.03 -11.24 -7.75
CA ALA A 76 -4.98 -11.40 -8.86
C ALA A 76 -6.45 -11.14 -8.45
N VAL A 77 -6.73 -10.98 -7.17
CA VAL A 77 -8.08 -10.74 -6.64
C VAL A 77 -8.31 -9.24 -6.49
N TYR A 78 -9.49 -8.80 -6.90
CA TYR A 78 -9.90 -7.39 -6.81
C TYR A 78 -11.25 -7.28 -6.08
N PRO A 79 -11.24 -7.26 -4.73
CA PRO A 79 -12.42 -6.98 -3.92
C PRO A 79 -12.91 -5.54 -4.13
N THR A 80 -14.16 -5.28 -3.77
CA THR A 80 -14.72 -3.92 -3.72
C THR A 80 -14.91 -3.52 -2.27
N ILE A 81 -14.48 -2.32 -1.89
CA ILE A 81 -14.76 -1.76 -0.56
C ILE A 81 -16.26 -1.50 -0.44
N GLN A 82 -16.91 -2.15 0.51
CA GLN A 82 -18.31 -1.94 0.86
C GLN A 82 -18.46 -0.79 1.86
N SER A 83 -17.58 -0.71 2.84
CA SER A 83 -17.51 0.40 3.79
C SER A 83 -16.09 0.61 4.30
N VAL A 84 -15.84 1.83 4.78
CA VAL A 84 -14.57 2.25 5.39
C VAL A 84 -14.87 2.75 6.79
N GLU A 85 -14.09 2.31 7.76
CA GLU A 85 -14.14 2.78 9.14
C GLU A 85 -12.74 3.23 9.58
N THR A 86 -12.68 4.28 10.39
CA THR A 86 -11.43 4.81 10.95
C THR A 86 -11.45 4.58 12.44
N VAL A 87 -10.40 3.93 12.96
CA VAL A 87 -10.28 3.61 14.38
C VAL A 87 -8.98 4.20 14.94
N GLU A 88 -9.07 4.81 16.11
CA GLU A 88 -7.91 5.22 16.89
C GLU A 88 -7.56 4.11 17.88
N VAL A 89 -6.31 3.68 17.88
CA VAL A 89 -5.80 2.63 18.75
C VAL A 89 -4.72 3.24 19.64
N ASP A 90 -4.88 3.10 20.95
CA ASP A 90 -3.83 3.45 21.90
C ASP A 90 -2.61 2.56 21.64
N LYS A 91 -1.43 3.15 21.41
CA LYS A 91 -0.17 2.38 21.44
C LYS A 91 0.10 1.95 22.87
N HIS A 92 -0.49 0.84 23.31
CA HIS A 92 0.13 0.05 24.37
C HIS A 92 1.35 -0.63 23.75
N THR A 93 2.54 -0.29 24.26
CA THR A 93 3.78 -1.01 23.95
C THR A 93 3.63 -2.46 24.34
N THR A 94 3.19 -3.32 23.42
CA THR A 94 3.33 -4.76 23.54
C THR A 94 4.70 -5.17 23.00
N ASP A 95 5.75 -4.74 23.70
CA ASP A 95 7.03 -5.44 23.70
C ASP A 95 7.17 -6.05 25.09
N THR A 96 6.58 -7.21 25.32
CA THR A 96 6.96 -8.06 26.46
C THR A 96 6.79 -9.52 26.08
N GLU A 97 7.74 -10.02 25.30
CA GLU A 97 8.08 -11.44 25.36
C GLU A 97 9.18 -11.63 26.43
N ASN A 98 8.73 -12.17 27.57
CA ASN A 98 9.41 -13.05 28.52
C ASN A 98 10.93 -12.91 28.77
N ALA A 99 11.27 -12.48 29.99
CA ALA A 99 12.38 -13.06 30.76
C ALA A 99 12.12 -12.99 32.29
N ALA A 100 11.85 -14.18 32.86
CA ALA A 100 12.25 -14.71 34.18
C ALA A 100 12.14 -13.88 35.49
N THR A 101 11.25 -14.38 36.37
CA THR A 101 11.50 -14.96 37.71
C THR A 101 12.14 -14.14 38.86
N GLU A 102 11.32 -14.04 39.93
CA GLU A 102 11.60 -13.97 41.40
C GLU A 102 12.40 -12.81 42.02
N GLY A 103 11.83 -12.23 43.09
CA GLY A 103 12.62 -11.73 44.23
C GLY A 103 12.14 -10.45 44.95
N GLN A 104 11.34 -10.65 45.99
CA GLN A 104 11.37 -9.96 47.30
C GLN A 104 10.93 -8.49 47.53
N GLU A 105 10.31 -8.34 48.70
CA GLU A 105 9.67 -7.21 49.36
C GLU A 105 10.61 -6.05 49.75
N ALA A 106 10.07 -4.81 49.82
CA ALA A 106 9.82 -4.07 51.08
C ALA A 106 9.85 -2.52 50.95
N ALA A 107 8.81 -1.91 51.52
CA ALA A 107 8.79 -0.70 52.38
C ALA A 107 8.96 0.75 51.83
N ARG A 108 7.85 1.50 52.06
CA ARG A 108 7.70 2.83 52.70
C ARG A 108 8.03 4.15 51.97
N GLU A 109 6.91 4.87 51.75
CA GLU A 109 6.57 6.27 52.13
C GLU A 109 7.63 7.39 52.04
N GLY A 110 7.28 8.44 51.28
CA GLY A 110 7.92 9.76 51.40
C GLY A 110 7.60 10.76 50.28
N THR A 111 6.47 11.47 50.44
CA THR A 111 6.25 12.92 50.18
C THR A 111 7.03 13.63 49.06
N GLY A 112 6.33 14.24 48.10
CA GLY A 112 6.94 15.25 47.23
C GLY A 112 6.10 15.72 46.05
N SER A 113 5.28 16.74 46.29
CA SER A 113 4.76 17.75 45.36
C SER A 113 5.14 17.66 43.87
N GLY A 114 4.10 17.63 43.03
CA GLY A 114 4.04 18.45 41.82
C GLY A 114 4.68 17.87 40.56
N GLN A 115 3.85 17.30 39.69
CA GLN A 115 3.66 17.74 38.31
C GLN A 115 2.74 16.72 37.63
N ALA A 116 1.60 17.20 37.12
CA ALA A 116 0.82 16.47 36.14
C ALA A 116 1.73 16.26 34.91
N ALA A 117 2.35 15.08 34.82
CA ALA A 117 3.00 14.64 33.61
C ALA A 117 1.89 14.48 32.57
N ALA A 118 1.85 15.39 31.60
CA ALA A 118 1.04 15.26 30.40
C ALA A 118 1.51 13.98 29.68
N GLY A 119 0.86 12.86 30.01
CA GLY A 119 1.08 11.58 29.34
C GLY A 119 0.70 11.78 27.89
N GLN A 120 1.70 11.81 27.01
CA GLN A 120 1.48 11.86 25.59
C GLN A 120 0.78 10.56 25.19
N GLN A 121 -0.55 10.62 25.06
CA GLN A 121 -1.33 9.52 24.49
C GLN A 121 -0.92 9.40 23.02
N ASN A 122 0.00 8.49 22.73
CA ASN A 122 0.41 8.19 21.36
C ASN A 122 -0.64 7.26 20.73
N THR A 123 -1.81 7.80 20.41
CA THR A 123 -2.82 7.08 19.62
C THR A 123 -2.29 6.89 18.19
N THR A 124 -2.65 5.79 17.54
CA THR A 124 -2.37 5.53 16.12
C THR A 124 -3.67 5.22 15.41
N THR A 125 -3.87 5.86 14.26
CA THR A 125 -5.08 5.70 13.46
C THR A 125 -4.91 4.55 12.47
N HIS A 126 -5.91 3.67 12.39
CA HIS A 126 -6.01 2.62 11.38
C HIS A 126 -7.28 2.80 10.53
N THR A 127 -7.26 2.21 9.34
CA THR A 127 -8.43 2.13 8.46
C THR A 127 -8.89 0.68 8.37
N ILE A 128 -10.17 0.42 8.62
CA ILE A 128 -10.81 -0.88 8.43
C ILE A 128 -11.59 -0.85 7.12
N LEU A 129 -11.33 -1.83 6.26
CA LEU A 129 -11.96 -2.01 4.97
C LEU A 129 -12.86 -3.25 5.02
N ASN A 130 -14.17 -3.05 4.90
CA ASN A 130 -15.11 -4.16 4.70
C ASN A 130 -15.24 -4.41 3.21
N LEU A 131 -14.91 -5.63 2.76
CA LEU A 131 -14.74 -5.98 1.36
C LEU A 131 -15.85 -6.94 0.88
N SER A 132 -16.22 -6.80 -0.39
CA SER A 132 -17.28 -7.60 -1.01
C SER A 132 -16.97 -9.11 -1.05
N LYS A 133 -15.69 -9.48 -1.02
CA LYS A 133 -15.20 -10.86 -1.08
C LYS A 133 -13.91 -11.00 -0.26
N ALA A 134 -13.59 -12.24 0.12
CA ALA A 134 -12.38 -12.57 0.85
C ALA A 134 -11.12 -12.19 0.06
N VAL A 135 -10.11 -11.66 0.74
CA VAL A 135 -8.75 -11.53 0.20
C VAL A 135 -8.03 -12.87 0.18
N ASN A 136 -6.90 -12.92 -0.53
CA ASN A 136 -6.06 -14.10 -0.59
C ASN A 136 -5.55 -14.49 0.81
N ILE A 137 -5.36 -15.78 1.01
CA ILE A 137 -4.72 -16.32 2.22
C ILE A 137 -3.28 -15.79 2.28
N GLY A 138 -2.84 -15.34 3.46
CA GLY A 138 -1.51 -14.79 3.66
C GLY A 138 -1.32 -13.36 3.12
N THR A 139 -2.42 -12.61 2.93
CA THR A 139 -2.35 -11.21 2.50
C THR A 139 -1.59 -10.36 3.53
N MET A 140 -0.47 -9.77 3.10
CA MET A 140 0.33 -8.84 3.92
C MET A 140 0.16 -7.38 3.50
N GLU A 141 -0.30 -7.12 2.28
CA GLU A 141 -0.52 -5.77 1.74
C GLU A 141 -1.77 -5.74 0.86
N ILE A 142 -2.43 -4.58 0.83
CA ILE A 142 -3.56 -4.31 -0.06
C ILE A 142 -3.32 -3.00 -0.81
N GLY A 143 -3.57 -3.01 -2.12
CA GLY A 143 -3.43 -1.83 -2.96
C GLY A 143 -4.70 -1.01 -2.99
N ILE A 144 -4.65 0.20 -2.45
CA ILE A 144 -5.73 1.20 -2.55
C ILE A 144 -5.51 2.02 -3.82
N PRO A 145 -6.54 2.29 -4.66
CA PRO A 145 -6.37 3.13 -5.84
C PRO A 145 -5.81 4.51 -5.48
N ALA A 146 -4.73 4.91 -6.14
CA ALA A 146 -4.20 6.26 -6.02
C ALA A 146 -5.16 7.26 -6.70
N ALA A 147 -5.37 8.42 -6.09
CA ALA A 147 -6.20 9.48 -6.66
C ALA A 147 -5.64 10.02 -7.99
N VAL A 148 -4.32 10.00 -8.15
CA VAL A 148 -3.64 10.41 -9.37
C VAL A 148 -2.86 9.20 -9.90
N THR A 149 -3.26 8.70 -11.05
CA THR A 149 -2.62 7.56 -11.70
C THR A 149 -1.42 8.00 -12.54
N PHE A 150 -0.61 7.06 -13.02
CA PHE A 150 0.43 7.40 -14.00
C PHE A 150 -0.16 7.88 -15.33
N TYR A 151 -1.38 7.43 -15.70
CA TYR A 151 -2.10 7.93 -16.87
C TYR A 151 -2.32 9.44 -16.76
N ASP A 152 -2.81 9.89 -15.59
CA ASP A 152 -3.03 11.31 -15.29
C ASP A 152 -1.71 12.09 -15.28
N ARG A 153 -0.68 11.55 -14.62
CA ARG A 153 0.65 12.20 -14.52
C ARG A 153 1.32 12.37 -15.88
N LEU A 154 1.17 11.39 -16.77
CA LEU A 154 1.77 11.43 -18.10
C LEU A 154 0.86 12.09 -19.14
N GLY A 155 -0.43 12.32 -18.84
CA GLY A 155 -1.40 12.79 -19.83
C GLY A 155 -1.55 11.80 -20.99
N ILE A 156 -1.61 10.51 -20.67
CA ILE A 156 -1.81 9.42 -21.64
C ILE A 156 -3.02 8.59 -21.20
N SER A 157 -3.86 8.21 -22.15
CA SER A 157 -5.01 7.34 -21.87
C SER A 157 -4.58 5.92 -21.55
N ARG A 158 -5.45 5.15 -20.89
CA ARG A 158 -5.20 3.73 -20.64
C ARG A 158 -5.16 2.95 -21.94
N GLU A 159 -6.05 3.30 -22.85
CA GLU A 159 -6.21 2.70 -24.16
C GLU A 159 -4.93 2.85 -24.98
N GLU A 160 -4.34 4.04 -25.05
CA GLU A 160 -3.05 4.27 -25.71
C GLU A 160 -1.94 3.33 -25.17
N VAL A 161 -1.90 3.11 -23.84
CA VAL A 161 -0.89 2.22 -23.24
C VAL A 161 -1.16 0.75 -23.55
N GLU A 162 -2.42 0.32 -23.51
CA GLU A 162 -2.78 -1.07 -23.86
C GLU A 162 -2.56 -1.37 -25.33
N GLU A 163 -2.82 -0.42 -26.24
CA GLU A 163 -2.46 -0.54 -27.67
C GLU A 163 -0.95 -0.74 -27.84
N MET A 164 -0.14 0.09 -27.16
CA MET A 164 1.32 -0.05 -27.19
C MET A 164 1.80 -1.41 -26.62
N LYS A 165 1.16 -1.93 -25.57
CA LYS A 165 1.46 -3.27 -25.04
C LYS A 165 1.11 -4.35 -26.06
N GLY A 166 -0.09 -4.29 -26.64
CA GLY A 166 -0.57 -5.24 -27.65
C GLY A 166 0.32 -5.28 -28.89
N GLU A 167 0.83 -4.14 -29.35
CA GLU A 167 1.79 -4.08 -30.46
C GLU A 167 3.13 -4.77 -30.17
N LEU A 168 3.57 -4.84 -28.91
CA LEU A 168 4.79 -5.56 -28.54
C LEU A 168 4.54 -7.04 -28.28
N GLU A 169 3.34 -7.42 -27.88
CA GLU A 169 2.95 -8.82 -27.66
C GLU A 169 2.60 -9.55 -28.97
N ALA A 170 2.27 -8.80 -30.03
CA ALA A 170 2.19 -9.29 -31.41
C ALA A 170 3.57 -9.60 -32.03
#